data_AF-A0A955CE10-F1
#
_entry.id   AF-A0A955CE10-F1
#
_cell.length_a   1.000
_cell.length_b   1.000
_cell.length_c   1.000
_cell.angle_alpha   90.00
_cell.angle_beta   90.00
_cell.angle_gamma   90.00
#
_symmetry.space_group_name_H-M   'P 1'
#
loop_
_entity.id
_entity.type
_entity.pdbx_description
1 polymer ?
#
loop_
_entity_poly.entity_id
_entity_poly.type
_entity_poly.pdbx_seq_one_letter_code
_entity_poly.pdbx_strand_id
1 'polypeptide(L)'
;MGIPVKCPNGHEFRVKDKYAGKKGVCPFCDGHVVVQVPDALSSTDLRNAYTQAVSEEHRRGRPALGDSSIFESAPDLEDPVAGESSSLLGSSVVRHNIKCTSGESVPMWFAKCPRCGKFLEHF
;
A
#
# COMPACT_ATOMS: atom_id res chain seq x y z
N MET A 1 -11.93 -8.98 11.85
CA MET A 1 -11.51 -7.92 12.78
C MET A 1 -12.76 -7.18 13.26
N GLY A 2 -12.74 -6.60 14.46
CA GLY A 2 -13.89 -5.91 15.02
C GLY A 2 -13.48 -4.85 16.03
N ILE A 3 -14.28 -3.80 16.13
CA ILE A 3 -14.00 -2.59 16.91
C ILE A 3 -14.47 -2.82 18.35
N PRO A 4 -13.59 -2.66 19.36
CA PRO A 4 -14.00 -2.71 20.76
C PRO A 4 -14.77 -1.44 21.13
N VAL A 5 -15.95 -1.60 21.73
CA VAL A 5 -16.83 -0.52 22.16
C VAL A 5 -17.08 -0.67 23.65
N LYS A 6 -17.00 0.44 24.38
CA LYS A 6 -17.37 0.50 25.80
C LYS A 6 -18.68 1.27 25.96
N CYS A 7 -19.65 0.65 26.64
CA CYS A 7 -20.90 1.28 27.04
C CYS A 7 -20.67 2.17 28.28
N PRO A 8 -21.41 3.29 28.45
CA PRO A 8 -21.34 4.12 29.67
C PRO A 8 -21.65 3.33 30.96
N ASN A 9 -22.41 2.23 30.88
CA ASN A 9 -22.69 1.35 32.01
C ASN A 9 -21.56 0.34 32.30
N GLY A 10 -20.45 0.37 31.55
CA GLY A 10 -19.27 -0.47 31.78
C GLY A 10 -19.20 -1.77 30.96
N HIS A 11 -20.13 -2.01 30.03
CA HIS A 11 -20.07 -3.20 29.17
C HIS A 11 -19.08 -3.03 28.02
N GLU A 12 -18.17 -4.00 27.84
CA GLU A 12 -17.25 -4.07 26.71
C GLU A 12 -17.71 -5.12 25.70
N PHE A 13 -17.83 -4.74 24.43
CA PHE A 13 -18.22 -5.67 23.36
C PHE A 13 -17.58 -5.29 22.03
N ARG A 14 -17.57 -6.23 21.09
CA ARG A 14 -16.97 -6.04 19.77
C ARG A 14 -18.04 -5.98 18.69
N VAL A 15 -17.96 -4.95 17.86
CA VAL A 15 -18.85 -4.78 16.69
C VAL A 15 -18.07 -4.91 15.40
N LYS A 16 -18.78 -5.25 14.32
CA LYS A 16 -18.19 -5.35 12.99
C LYS A 16 -17.84 -3.97 12.44
N ASP A 17 -16.79 -3.88 11.64
CA ASP A 17 -16.27 -2.62 11.09
C ASP A 17 -17.31 -1.83 10.26
N LYS A 18 -18.33 -2.51 9.71
CA LYS A 18 -19.46 -1.87 9.00
C LYS A 18 -20.30 -0.92 9.87
N TYR A 19 -20.15 -1.03 11.19
CA TYR A 19 -20.83 -0.19 12.18
C TYR A 19 -19.92 0.90 12.75
N ALA A 20 -18.68 1.04 12.26
CA ALA A 20 -17.78 2.14 12.62
C ALA A 20 -18.47 3.51 12.43
N GLY A 21 -18.33 4.40 13.41
CA GLY A 21 -18.90 5.75 13.39
C GLY A 21 -20.43 5.83 13.52
N LYS A 22 -21.15 4.71 13.59
CA LYS A 22 -22.62 4.69 13.74
C LYS A 22 -23.03 4.67 15.22
N LYS A 23 -24.27 5.08 15.47
CA LYS A 23 -24.93 4.89 16.77
C LYS A 23 -25.46 3.46 16.83
N GLY A 24 -25.09 2.73 17.87
CA GLY A 24 -25.59 1.40 18.18
C GLY A 24 -26.32 1.40 19.52
N VAL A 25 -26.96 0.28 19.82
CA VAL A 25 -27.57 0.03 21.12
C VAL A 25 -26.78 -1.05 21.84
N CYS A 26 -26.51 -0.86 23.13
CA CYS A 26 -25.85 -1.88 23.94
C CYS A 26 -26.81 -3.06 24.17
N PRO A 27 -26.45 -4.30 23.79
CA PRO A 27 -27.31 -5.47 23.97
C PRO A 27 -27.36 -5.96 25.43
N PHE A 28 -26.49 -5.46 26.30
CA PHE A 28 -26.39 -5.87 27.70
C PHE A 28 -27.07 -4.91 28.68
N CYS A 29 -27.62 -3.79 28.19
CA CYS A 29 -28.30 -2.83 29.04
C CYS A 29 -29.82 -2.99 28.90
N ASP A 30 -30.53 -3.12 30.03
CA ASP A 30 -31.99 -3.25 30.11
C ASP A 30 -32.76 -1.98 29.66
N GLY A 31 -32.06 -0.96 29.15
CA GLY A 31 -32.61 0.33 28.75
C GLY A 31 -32.25 0.78 27.33
N HIS A 32 -31.82 -0.13 26.44
CA HIS A 32 -31.41 0.22 25.07
C HIS A 32 -30.48 1.44 24.99
N VAL A 33 -29.43 1.45 25.82
CA VAL A 33 -28.53 2.59 25.91
C VAL A 33 -27.80 2.80 24.59
N VAL A 34 -27.92 4.02 24.06
CA VAL A 34 -27.26 4.43 22.81
C VAL A 34 -25.77 4.59 23.06
N VAL A 35 -24.99 3.86 22.28
CA VAL A 35 -23.52 3.83 22.33
C VAL A 35 -22.98 4.24 20.98
N GLN A 36 -21.95 5.11 21.01
CA GLN A 36 -21.30 5.56 19.79
C GLN A 36 -20.14 4.63 19.48
N VAL A 37 -20.18 4.02 18.29
CA VAL A 37 -19.09 3.15 17.83
C VAL A 37 -17.94 4.04 17.36
N PRO A 38 -16.70 3.86 17.87
CA PRO A 38 -15.52 4.57 17.38
C PRO A 38 -15.34 4.35 15.88
N ASP A 39 -14.91 5.39 15.16
CA ASP A 39 -14.61 5.26 13.74
C ASP A 39 -13.32 4.45 13.54
N ALA A 40 -13.26 3.64 12.49
CA ALA A 40 -12.11 2.79 12.18
C ALA A 40 -10.85 3.63 11.89
N LEU A 41 -11.02 4.85 11.40
CA LEU A 41 -9.93 5.82 11.18
C LEU A 41 -9.58 6.66 12.40
N SER A 42 -10.41 6.62 13.46
CA SER A 42 -10.15 7.38 14.68
C SER A 42 -9.22 6.67 15.67
N SER A 43 -8.69 5.50 15.28
CA SER A 43 -7.77 4.78 16.15
C SER A 43 -6.56 5.66 16.47
N THR A 44 -6.24 5.71 17.77
CA THR A 44 -5.08 6.44 18.29
C THR A 44 -3.80 6.00 17.62
N ASP A 45 -3.71 4.73 17.25
CA ASP A 45 -2.53 4.14 16.60
C ASP A 45 -2.31 4.72 15.19
N LEU A 46 -3.37 4.92 14.41
CA LEU A 46 -3.26 5.54 13.08
C LEU A 46 -2.86 7.02 13.19
N ARG A 47 -3.41 7.76 14.16
CA ARG A 47 -3.02 9.14 14.42
C ARG A 47 -1.56 9.23 14.84
N ASN A 48 -1.12 8.35 15.74
CA ASN A 48 0.26 8.31 16.21
C ASN A 48 1.22 7.96 15.07
N ALA A 49 0.91 6.93 14.27
CA ALA A 49 1.71 6.56 13.10
C ALA A 49 1.80 7.71 12.09
N TYR A 50 0.70 8.42 11.83
CA TYR A 50 0.68 9.61 10.99
C TYR A 50 1.59 10.71 11.54
N THR A 51 1.45 11.06 12.83
CA THR A 51 2.29 12.10 13.45
C THR A 51 3.77 11.73 13.44
N GLN A 52 4.10 10.45 13.64
CA GLN A 52 5.46 9.96 13.60
C GLN A 52 6.04 10.09 12.18
N ALA A 53 5.31 9.64 11.16
CA ALA A 53 5.73 9.74 9.76
C ALA A 53 6.01 11.19 9.34
N VAL A 54 5.10 12.12 9.66
CA VAL A 54 5.27 13.56 9.38
C VAL A 54 6.50 14.13 10.10
N SER A 55 6.73 13.72 11.36
CA SER A 55 7.90 14.18 12.12
C SER A 55 9.22 13.65 11.55
N GLU A 56 9.23 12.42 11.03
CA GLU A 56 10.41 11.81 10.40
C GLU A 56 10.71 12.47 9.05
N GLU A 57 9.69 12.82 8.28
CA GLU A 57 9.84 13.59 7.04
C GLU A 57 10.41 14.99 7.31
N HIS A 58 9.84 15.72 8.28
CA HIS A 58 10.31 17.06 8.64
C HIS A 58 11.75 17.05 9.19
N ARG A 59 12.18 15.97 9.85
CA ARG A 59 13.58 15.78 10.29
C ARG A 59 14.53 15.43 9.14
N ARG A 60 14.02 14.80 8.07
CA ARG A 60 14.82 14.43 6.89
C ARG A 60 14.90 15.55 5.83
N GLY A 61 14.14 16.64 6.00
CA GLY A 61 14.09 17.75 5.05
C GLY A 61 14.12 19.13 5.70
N ARG A 62 15.30 19.59 6.14
CA ARG A 62 15.62 21.02 6.19
C ARG A 62 17.12 21.25 5.97
N PRO A 63 17.60 21.43 4.72
CA PRO A 63 18.73 22.32 4.52
C PRO A 63 18.23 23.73 4.87
N ALA A 64 18.95 24.44 5.74
CA ALA A 64 18.84 25.88 5.72
C ALA A 64 19.27 26.35 4.31
N LEU A 65 18.51 27.29 3.74
CA LEU A 65 18.74 28.01 2.48
C LEU A 65 17.94 27.53 1.27
N GLY A 66 17.20 28.49 0.70
CA GLY A 66 17.05 28.64 -0.74
C GLY A 66 16.00 27.77 -1.41
N ASP A 67 14.83 28.38 -1.63
CA ASP A 67 13.88 28.00 -2.67
C ASP A 67 14.62 27.61 -3.96
N SER A 68 14.53 26.35 -4.37
CA SER A 68 15.12 25.88 -5.63
C SER A 68 14.23 24.82 -6.26
N SER A 69 13.32 25.34 -7.07
CA SER A 69 12.63 24.67 -8.16
C SER A 69 13.60 23.79 -8.96
N ILE A 70 13.39 22.47 -8.91
CA ILE A 70 14.07 21.49 -9.76
C ILE A 70 13.35 21.48 -11.11
N PHE A 71 13.60 22.49 -11.94
CA PHE A 71 13.51 22.36 -13.40
C PHE A 71 14.20 23.55 -14.09
N GLU A 72 14.90 23.25 -15.18
CA GLU A 72 15.43 24.18 -16.20
C GLU A 72 16.74 24.93 -15.88
N SER A 73 17.85 24.45 -16.43
CA SER A 73 18.76 25.20 -17.35
C SER A 73 20.03 24.40 -17.66
N ALA A 74 20.17 23.96 -18.91
CA ALA A 74 21.45 23.51 -19.49
C ALA A 74 22.35 24.71 -19.82
N PRO A 75 23.67 24.53 -19.83
CA PRO A 75 24.41 25.00 -21.01
C PRO A 75 25.51 24.03 -21.50
N ASP A 76 25.69 24.05 -22.82
CA ASP A 76 26.74 23.44 -23.63
C ASP A 76 28.16 23.74 -23.12
N LEU A 77 29.04 22.73 -23.02
CA LEU A 77 30.46 22.76 -23.40
C LEU A 77 31.01 21.32 -23.58
N GLU A 78 31.95 21.20 -24.52
CA GLU A 78 32.39 20.04 -25.32
C GLU A 78 33.16 18.91 -24.57
N ASP A 79 32.99 17.65 -25.03
CA ASP A 79 33.65 16.37 -24.67
C ASP A 79 35.18 16.33 -24.95
N PRO A 80 36.03 15.30 -24.61
CA PRO A 80 35.72 13.90 -24.19
C PRO A 80 36.66 13.26 -23.12
N VAL A 81 36.14 12.37 -22.25
CA VAL A 81 36.89 11.18 -21.80
C VAL A 81 35.94 10.03 -21.47
N ALA A 82 36.18 8.91 -22.14
CA ALA A 82 35.52 7.64 -21.91
C ALA A 82 35.67 7.20 -20.44
N GLY A 83 34.52 7.06 -19.79
CA GLY A 83 34.35 6.38 -18.51
C GLY A 83 33.06 5.59 -18.58
N GLU A 84 33.15 4.40 -19.17
CA GLU A 84 32.06 3.43 -19.25
C GLU A 84 31.48 3.16 -17.86
N SER A 85 30.20 3.48 -17.68
CA SER A 85 29.30 2.73 -16.81
C SER A 85 27.89 2.95 -17.30
N SER A 86 27.67 2.44 -18.52
CA SER A 86 26.36 2.05 -19.01
C SER A 86 25.70 1.13 -17.97
N SER A 87 24.95 1.70 -17.04
CA SER A 87 24.02 0.95 -16.20
C SER A 87 22.75 0.68 -17.00
N LEU A 88 22.96 0.01 -18.13
CA LEU A 88 21.94 -0.70 -18.88
C LEU A 88 21.59 -1.95 -18.06
N LEU A 89 20.29 -2.14 -17.84
CA LEU A 89 19.64 -3.44 -17.59
C LEU A 89 19.65 -3.96 -16.14
N GLY A 90 18.98 -3.24 -15.24
CA GLY A 90 18.55 -3.76 -13.93
C GLY A 90 17.09 -4.21 -13.88
N SER A 91 16.30 -4.07 -14.96
CA SER A 91 14.95 -4.64 -15.04
C SER A 91 15.07 -6.12 -15.35
N SER A 92 15.49 -6.91 -14.38
CA SER A 92 15.37 -8.36 -14.45
C SER A 92 13.88 -8.70 -14.47
N VAL A 93 13.25 -8.63 -15.65
CA VAL A 93 11.94 -9.24 -15.88
C VAL A 93 12.19 -10.71 -15.63
N VAL A 94 11.70 -11.20 -14.49
CA VAL A 94 11.70 -12.62 -14.17
C VAL A 94 10.90 -13.31 -15.26
N ARG A 95 11.60 -13.85 -16.26
CA ARG A 95 11.00 -14.60 -17.35
C ARG A 95 10.59 -15.95 -16.80
N HIS A 96 9.37 -16.03 -16.30
CA HIS A 96 8.77 -17.31 -15.97
C HIS A 96 8.57 -18.09 -17.28
N ASN A 97 9.49 -19.03 -17.53
CA ASN A 97 9.53 -19.82 -18.76
C ASN A 97 8.59 -21.02 -18.64
N ILE A 98 7.29 -20.75 -18.54
CA ILE A 98 6.28 -21.80 -18.62
C ILE A 98 6.16 -22.17 -20.09
N LYS A 99 6.63 -23.38 -20.44
CA LYS A 99 6.57 -23.90 -21.79
C LYS A 99 5.34 -24.76 -21.95
N CYS A 100 4.56 -24.48 -22.99
CA CYS A 100 3.52 -25.41 -23.41
C CYS A 100 4.19 -26.66 -24.03
N THR A 101 3.51 -27.81 -23.95
CA THR A 101 3.94 -29.05 -24.64
C THR A 101 4.06 -28.87 -26.16
N SER A 102 3.43 -27.84 -26.73
CA SER A 102 3.56 -27.45 -28.14
C SER A 102 4.77 -26.56 -28.44
N GLY A 103 5.65 -26.28 -27.48
CA GLY A 103 6.93 -25.58 -27.68
C GLY A 103 6.87 -24.05 -27.66
N GLU A 104 5.69 -23.45 -27.59
CA GLU A 104 5.52 -22.00 -27.49
C GLU A 104 5.59 -21.53 -26.02
N SER A 105 6.32 -20.42 -25.78
CA SER A 105 6.40 -19.77 -24.48
C SER A 105 5.26 -18.78 -24.34
N VAL A 106 4.45 -18.95 -23.30
CA VAL A 106 3.31 -18.08 -23.02
C VAL A 106 3.58 -17.36 -21.70
N PRO A 107 3.34 -16.05 -21.60
CA PRO A 107 3.57 -15.34 -20.36
C PRO A 107 2.59 -15.81 -19.27
N MET A 108 3.05 -15.79 -18.01
CA MET A 108 2.42 -16.44 -16.84
C MET A 108 0.96 -16.06 -16.55
N TRP A 109 0.46 -14.94 -17.09
CA TRP A 109 -0.92 -14.49 -16.90
C TRP A 109 -1.94 -15.25 -17.76
N PHE A 110 -1.49 -16.05 -18.74
CA PHE A 110 -2.37 -16.89 -19.53
C PHE A 110 -2.61 -18.23 -18.85
N ALA A 111 -3.87 -18.50 -18.49
CA ALA A 111 -4.28 -19.82 -17.98
C ALA A 111 -4.25 -20.92 -19.06
N LYS A 112 -4.38 -20.55 -20.34
CA LYS A 112 -4.37 -21.48 -21.49
C LYS A 112 -3.46 -20.99 -22.58
N CYS A 113 -2.80 -21.91 -23.27
CA CYS A 113 -2.02 -21.57 -24.45
C CYS A 113 -2.95 -21.09 -25.59
N PRO A 114 -2.72 -19.93 -26.22
CA PRO A 114 -3.59 -19.39 -27.26
C PRO A 114 -3.61 -20.24 -28.55
N ARG A 115 -2.68 -21.18 -28.70
CA ARG A 115 -2.50 -21.97 -29.92
C ARG A 115 -3.02 -23.40 -29.81
N CYS A 116 -2.94 -24.02 -28.64
CA CYS A 116 -3.48 -25.37 -28.42
C CYS A 116 -4.68 -25.42 -27.46
N GLY A 117 -5.02 -24.32 -26.78
CA GLY A 117 -6.17 -24.22 -25.88
C GLY A 117 -6.07 -25.03 -24.59
N LYS A 118 -4.95 -25.76 -24.38
CA LYS A 118 -4.69 -26.54 -23.16
C LYS A 118 -4.22 -25.63 -22.03
N PHE A 119 -4.58 -26.00 -20.80
CA PHE A 119 -4.12 -25.32 -19.60
C PHE A 119 -2.63 -25.57 -19.37
N LEU A 120 -1.91 -24.54 -18.94
CA LEU A 120 -0.50 -24.64 -18.58
C LEU A 120 -0.44 -25.12 -17.11
N GLU A 121 0.02 -26.35 -16.89
CA GLU A 121 0.20 -26.86 -15.52
C GLU A 121 1.54 -26.33 -14.97
N HIS A 122 1.45 -25.65 -13.83
CA HIS A 122 2.60 -25.13 -13.09
C HIS A 122 3.35 -26.32 -12.47
N PHE A 123 4.60 -26.56 -12.87
CA PHE A 123 5.57 -27.37 -12.13
C PHE A 123 6.70 -26.48 -11.64
#